data_AF-A0ABD0YXV3-F1
#
_entry.id   AF-A0ABD0YXV3-F1
#
_cell.length_a   1.000
_cell.length_b   1.000
_cell.length_c   1.000
_cell.angle_alpha   90.00
_cell.angle_beta   90.00
_cell.angle_gamma   90.00
#
_symmetry.space_group_name_H-M   'P 1'
#
loop_
_entity.id
_entity.type
_entity.pdbx_description
1 polymer ?
#
loop_
_entity_poly.entity_id
_entity_poly.type
_entity_poly.pdbx_seq_one_letter_code
_entity_poly.pdbx_strand_id
1 'polypeptide(L)'
;MTNAGAIVLSPVIGEKAVDEEKEVYSISKCCKMNETYDKDGKCHPDSTPFTPEFYGPEPDTVDIIEGLTCDYGSYRLYPEEDENDEFHLLTNGSLYLPNMEVVTQLVPPGSYCLENFTSTDGHSELLALLCFPSPVAGFQWKKAAMTLYSIGCLFSVPFLALTSIVYWWVQALSDVRGRVLATHTACLMVAFIFLVYVQTMGADLPHVPCVIVGNNLENVKKVYDREP
;
A
#
# COMPACT_ATOMS: atom_id res chain seq x y z
N MET A 1 -10.39 -24.92 -73.98
CA MET A 1 -11.37 -23.94 -74.51
C MET A 1 -12.68 -24.16 -73.74
N THR A 2 -12.80 -23.51 -72.58
CA THR A 2 -13.71 -22.35 -72.35
C THR A 2 -15.20 -22.71 -72.40
N ASN A 3 -15.83 -22.89 -71.22
CA ASN A 3 -16.86 -21.95 -70.75
C ASN A 3 -17.24 -22.25 -69.29
N ALA A 4 -17.03 -21.25 -68.45
CA ALA A 4 -17.39 -21.24 -67.03
C ALA A 4 -18.83 -20.73 -66.89
N GLY A 5 -19.68 -21.48 -66.21
CA GLY A 5 -21.02 -21.07 -65.78
C GLY A 5 -20.94 -20.23 -64.51
N ALA A 6 -21.71 -19.15 -64.49
CA ALA A 6 -21.82 -18.21 -63.39
C ALA A 6 -22.59 -18.79 -62.20
N ILE A 7 -22.12 -18.52 -60.98
CA ILE A 7 -22.92 -18.54 -59.76
C ILE A 7 -22.72 -17.19 -59.09
N VAL A 8 -23.82 -16.45 -58.94
CA VAL A 8 -23.91 -15.19 -58.20
C VAL A 8 -24.27 -15.54 -56.75
N LEU A 9 -23.41 -15.18 -55.79
CA LEU A 9 -23.77 -15.02 -54.38
C LEU A 9 -23.03 -13.78 -53.82
N SER A 10 -23.79 -12.96 -53.12
CA SER A 10 -23.59 -11.57 -52.69
C SER A 10 -22.30 -11.26 -51.90
N PRO A 11 -21.81 -10.00 -51.90
CA PRO A 11 -20.85 -9.56 -50.90
C PRO A 11 -21.62 -9.22 -49.60
N VAL A 12 -21.33 -9.97 -48.55
CA VAL A 12 -21.65 -9.60 -47.17
C VAL A 12 -20.35 -9.16 -46.52
N ILE A 13 -20.50 -8.23 -45.57
CA ILE A 13 -19.50 -7.69 -44.64
C ILE A 13 -18.89 -6.40 -45.19
N GLY A 14 -19.59 -5.31 -44.86
CA GLY A 14 -19.09 -3.97 -44.96
C GLY A 14 -17.77 -3.84 -44.19
N GLU A 15 -16.82 -3.24 -44.87
CA GLU A 15 -15.61 -2.66 -44.32
C GLU A 15 -16.05 -1.64 -43.26
N LYS A 16 -16.06 -2.04 -42.00
CA LYS A 16 -16.16 -1.09 -40.90
C LYS A 16 -14.84 -0.33 -40.91
N ALA A 17 -14.91 0.94 -41.25
CA ALA A 17 -13.86 1.90 -41.00
C ALA A 17 -13.40 1.73 -39.55
N VAL A 18 -12.12 1.45 -39.37
CA VAL A 18 -11.45 1.64 -38.09
C VAL A 18 -11.39 3.15 -37.92
N ASP A 19 -12.35 3.71 -37.19
CA ASP A 19 -12.19 5.05 -36.63
C ASP A 19 -10.91 5.01 -35.79
N GLU A 20 -9.96 5.89 -36.09
CA GLU A 20 -8.90 6.25 -35.16
C GLU A 20 -9.56 6.86 -33.92
N GLU A 21 -9.94 5.99 -32.98
CA GLU A 21 -10.28 6.41 -31.62
C GLU A 21 -8.99 7.02 -31.05
N LYS A 22 -8.89 8.36 -31.09
CA LYS A 22 -7.86 9.08 -30.34
C LYS A 22 -7.95 8.56 -28.90
N GLU A 23 -6.96 7.81 -28.46
CA GLU A 23 -6.85 7.37 -27.08
C GLU A 23 -6.73 8.64 -26.21
N VAL A 24 -7.86 9.05 -25.63
CA VAL A 24 -7.89 10.15 -24.66
C VAL A 24 -7.41 9.57 -23.34
N TYR A 25 -6.21 9.94 -22.95
CA TYR A 25 -5.63 9.50 -21.68
C TYR A 25 -6.19 10.33 -20.53
N SER A 26 -6.51 9.66 -19.43
CA SER A 26 -7.08 10.29 -18.24
C SER A 26 -6.08 10.26 -17.09
N ILE A 27 -5.91 11.39 -16.40
CA ILE A 27 -5.17 11.49 -15.13
C ILE A 27 -6.10 11.96 -14.03
N SER A 28 -5.84 11.57 -12.80
CA SER A 28 -6.70 11.93 -11.67
C SER A 28 -6.02 12.98 -10.80
N LYS A 29 -6.74 14.08 -10.52
CA LYS A 29 -6.38 15.08 -9.53
C LYS A 29 -7.14 14.80 -8.23
N CYS A 30 -6.48 14.95 -7.08
CA CYS A 30 -7.10 14.67 -5.78
C CYS A 30 -8.21 15.67 -5.46
N CYS A 31 -7.95 16.97 -5.63
CA CYS A 31 -8.93 18.03 -5.43
C CYS A 31 -9.52 18.54 -6.76
N LYS A 32 -10.48 19.47 -6.68
CA LYS A 32 -11.00 20.15 -7.86
C LYS A 32 -9.96 21.07 -8.48
N MET A 33 -10.21 21.54 -9.70
CA MET A 33 -9.42 22.65 -10.24
C MET A 33 -9.54 23.88 -9.34
N ASN A 34 -8.42 24.59 -9.13
CA ASN A 34 -8.25 25.69 -8.17
C ASN A 34 -8.40 25.31 -6.68
N GLU A 35 -8.21 24.04 -6.34
CA GLU A 35 -8.03 23.59 -4.96
C GLU A 35 -6.73 22.81 -4.82
N THR A 36 -6.15 22.79 -3.62
CA THR A 36 -4.97 22.01 -3.25
C THR A 36 -5.24 21.24 -1.94
N TYR A 37 -4.44 20.23 -1.68
CA TYR A 37 -4.61 19.33 -0.54
C TYR A 37 -3.75 19.79 0.64
N ASP A 38 -4.39 20.12 1.76
CA ASP A 38 -3.73 20.58 2.97
C ASP A 38 -3.19 19.41 3.81
N LYS A 39 -2.34 19.71 4.80
CA LYS A 39 -1.75 18.75 5.74
C LYS A 39 -2.79 17.94 6.53
N ASP A 40 -3.98 18.50 6.70
CA ASP A 40 -5.13 17.85 7.37
C ASP A 40 -5.94 16.93 6.44
N GLY A 41 -5.51 16.74 5.20
CA GLY A 41 -6.19 15.88 4.25
C GLY A 41 -7.41 16.49 3.58
N LYS A 42 -7.51 17.82 3.58
CA LYS A 42 -8.68 18.57 3.07
C LYS A 42 -8.30 19.45 1.90
N CYS A 43 -9.21 19.54 0.93
CA CYS A 43 -9.07 20.44 -0.20
C CYS A 43 -9.38 21.88 0.23
N HIS A 44 -8.46 22.79 -0.07
CA HIS A 44 -8.59 24.22 0.15
C HIS A 44 -8.37 24.99 -1.14
N PRO A 45 -9.03 26.15 -1.33
CA PRO A 45 -8.87 26.94 -2.54
C PRO A 45 -7.42 27.40 -2.72
N ASP A 46 -6.87 27.17 -3.90
CA ASP A 46 -5.52 27.58 -4.26
C ASP A 46 -5.42 27.95 -5.75
N SER A 47 -4.46 28.81 -6.06
CA SER A 47 -4.25 29.35 -7.40
C SER A 47 -3.05 28.76 -8.13
N THR A 48 -2.39 27.75 -7.56
CA THR A 48 -1.28 27.07 -8.25
C THR A 48 -1.79 26.31 -9.47
N PRO A 49 -1.13 26.46 -10.63
CA PRO A 49 -1.48 25.69 -11.82
C PRO A 49 -1.13 24.21 -11.59
N PHE A 50 -2.03 23.34 -12.05
CA PHE A 50 -1.79 21.90 -12.09
C PHE A 50 -1.14 21.53 -13.42
N THR A 51 0.16 21.28 -13.40
CA THR A 51 0.96 20.91 -14.59
C THR A 51 1.66 19.57 -14.37
N PRO A 52 1.08 18.46 -14.85
CA PRO A 52 1.70 17.13 -14.74
C PRO A 52 2.94 17.01 -15.64
N GLU A 53 4.02 16.44 -15.12
CA GLU A 53 5.20 16.09 -15.91
C GLU A 53 5.12 14.63 -16.37
N PHE A 54 5.17 14.41 -17.68
CA PHE A 54 5.13 13.08 -18.27
C PHE A 54 6.54 12.53 -18.52
N TYR A 55 6.73 11.26 -18.19
CA TYR A 55 7.91 10.50 -18.56
C TYR A 55 7.77 10.02 -20.02
N GLY A 56 8.20 10.88 -20.95
CA GLY A 56 8.13 10.61 -22.39
C GLY A 56 7.64 11.82 -23.19
N PRO A 57 7.18 11.61 -24.44
CA PRO A 57 6.59 12.68 -25.24
C PRO A 57 5.29 13.17 -24.58
N GLU A 58 5.15 14.48 -24.41
CA GLU A 58 3.95 15.07 -23.84
C GLU A 58 2.73 14.80 -24.76
N PRO A 59 1.64 14.25 -24.23
CA PRO A 59 0.44 13.97 -25.02
C PRO A 59 -0.29 15.26 -25.43
N ASP A 60 -0.86 15.29 -26.64
CA ASP A 60 -1.56 16.47 -27.19
C ASP A 60 -2.83 16.84 -26.39
N THR A 61 -3.51 15.85 -25.82
CA THR A 61 -4.75 16.02 -25.06
C THR A 61 -4.82 15.01 -23.92
N VAL A 62 -5.04 15.52 -22.69
CA VAL A 62 -5.22 14.71 -21.49
C VAL A 62 -6.51 15.13 -20.80
N ASP A 63 -7.32 14.17 -20.41
CA ASP A 63 -8.50 14.39 -19.59
C ASP A 63 -8.13 14.37 -18.11
N ILE A 64 -8.59 15.36 -17.35
CA ILE A 64 -8.26 15.49 -15.93
C ILE A 64 -9.50 15.19 -15.12
N ILE A 65 -9.48 14.03 -14.46
CA ILE A 65 -10.54 13.60 -13.55
C ILE A 65 -10.32 14.30 -12.21
N GLU A 66 -11.21 15.23 -11.89
CA GLU A 66 -11.14 16.02 -10.66
C GLU A 66 -11.80 15.33 -9.47
N GLY A 67 -11.25 15.54 -8.26
CA GLY A 67 -11.92 15.21 -7.01
C GLY A 67 -11.93 13.72 -6.66
N LEU A 68 -10.90 12.97 -7.05
CA LEU A 68 -10.81 11.55 -6.69
C LEU A 68 -10.54 11.39 -5.18
N THR A 69 -11.48 10.78 -4.46
CA THR A 69 -11.35 10.49 -3.03
C THR A 69 -11.02 9.02 -2.79
N CYS A 70 -9.93 8.73 -2.08
CA CYS A 70 -9.58 7.36 -1.70
C CYS A 70 -10.39 6.90 -0.47
N ASP A 71 -11.43 6.10 -0.68
CA ASP A 71 -12.36 5.67 0.38
C ASP A 71 -11.71 4.85 1.52
N TYR A 72 -10.60 4.16 1.23
CA TYR A 72 -9.95 3.22 2.16
C TYR A 72 -8.63 3.73 2.71
N GLY A 73 -8.34 5.02 2.52
CA GLY A 73 -7.07 5.65 2.83
C GLY A 73 -6.13 5.71 1.64
N SER A 74 -5.04 6.45 1.81
CA SER A 74 -4.05 6.71 0.78
C SER A 74 -2.65 6.75 1.37
N TYR A 75 -1.66 6.56 0.50
CA TYR A 75 -0.23 6.71 0.79
C TYR A 75 0.36 7.74 -0.17
N ARG A 76 1.04 8.76 0.37
CA ARG A 76 1.72 9.81 -0.42
C ARG A 76 3.16 9.39 -0.67
N LEU A 77 3.63 9.52 -1.91
CA LEU A 77 5.01 9.25 -2.29
C LEU A 77 5.92 10.43 -1.99
N TYR A 78 7.12 10.15 -1.45
CA TYR A 78 8.17 11.12 -1.17
C TYR A 78 9.50 10.70 -1.80
N PRO A 79 9.69 10.89 -3.12
CA PRO A 79 10.90 10.47 -3.81
C PRO A 79 12.18 11.17 -3.31
N GLU A 80 12.06 12.34 -2.67
CA GLU A 80 13.19 13.04 -2.05
C GLU A 80 13.65 12.41 -0.73
N GLU A 81 12.77 11.69 -0.02
CA GLU A 81 13.05 11.08 1.27
C GLU A 81 13.35 9.58 1.15
N ASP A 82 12.68 8.88 0.22
CA ASP A 82 12.81 7.44 0.01
C ASP A 82 12.95 7.12 -1.50
N GLU A 83 14.05 6.48 -1.89
CA GLU A 83 14.28 6.03 -3.28
C GLU A 83 13.22 5.05 -3.76
N ASN A 84 12.56 4.30 -2.86
CA ASN A 84 11.48 3.37 -3.19
C ASN A 84 10.17 4.09 -3.58
N ASP A 85 10.04 5.37 -3.22
CA ASP A 85 8.90 6.21 -3.57
C ASP A 85 9.10 6.97 -4.90
N GLU A 86 10.18 6.67 -5.64
CA GLU A 86 10.38 7.17 -7.00
C GLU A 86 9.20 6.77 -7.90
N PHE A 87 8.64 7.75 -8.62
CA PHE A 87 7.53 7.53 -9.54
C PHE A 87 7.68 8.32 -10.84
N HIS A 88 7.09 7.78 -11.90
CA HIS A 88 7.05 8.40 -13.22
C HIS A 88 5.63 8.33 -13.79
N LEU A 89 5.06 9.47 -14.18
CA LEU A 89 3.77 9.51 -14.85
C LEU A 89 3.96 9.16 -16.33
N LEU A 90 3.36 8.08 -16.78
CA LEU A 90 3.44 7.68 -18.19
C LEU A 90 2.40 8.42 -19.04
N THR A 91 2.67 8.51 -20.34
CA THR A 91 1.79 9.15 -21.34
C THR A 91 0.40 8.54 -21.40
N ASN A 92 0.25 7.28 -20.99
CA ASN A 92 -1.04 6.59 -20.91
C ASN A 92 -1.85 6.92 -19.65
N GLY A 93 -1.37 7.84 -18.80
CA GLY A 93 -1.98 8.20 -17.53
C GLY A 93 -1.77 7.17 -16.42
N SER A 94 -0.90 6.18 -16.59
CA SER A 94 -0.52 5.25 -15.51
C SER A 94 0.71 5.75 -14.77
N LEU A 95 0.79 5.46 -13.47
CA LEU A 95 1.99 5.72 -12.67
C LEU A 95 2.92 4.51 -12.74
N TYR A 96 4.20 4.74 -13.00
CA TYR A 96 5.23 3.71 -12.97
C TYR A 96 6.13 3.91 -11.73
N LEU A 97 6.31 2.84 -10.96
CA LEU A 97 7.04 2.79 -9.69
C LEU A 97 8.25 1.83 -9.83
N PRO A 98 9.41 2.31 -10.31
CA PRO A 98 10.54 1.44 -10.64
C PRO A 98 11.12 0.70 -9.42
N ASN A 99 11.24 1.40 -8.29
CA ASN A 99 11.98 0.90 -7.13
C ASN A 99 11.08 0.27 -6.06
N MET A 100 9.76 0.49 -6.14
CA MET A 100 8.83 -0.08 -5.17
C MET A 100 8.68 -1.59 -5.37
N GLU A 101 8.97 -2.37 -4.32
CA GLU A 101 8.91 -3.83 -4.33
C GLU A 101 7.45 -4.35 -4.21
N VAL A 102 6.60 -3.97 -5.17
CA VAL A 102 5.19 -4.35 -5.26
C VAL A 102 4.92 -5.32 -6.41
N VAL A 103 3.82 -6.07 -6.31
CA VAL A 103 3.38 -7.05 -7.32
C VAL A 103 3.16 -6.40 -8.70
N THR A 104 2.78 -5.12 -8.72
CA THR A 104 2.55 -4.37 -9.95
C THR A 104 3.23 -3.02 -9.85
N GLN A 105 4.29 -2.83 -10.62
CA GLN A 105 5.02 -1.55 -10.73
C GLN A 105 4.25 -0.50 -11.56
N LEU A 106 3.11 -0.89 -12.14
CA LEU A 106 2.28 -0.03 -12.96
C LEU A 106 0.91 0.16 -12.30
N VAL A 107 0.58 1.40 -11.98
CA VAL A 107 -0.63 1.79 -11.25
C VAL A 107 -1.58 2.52 -12.21
N PRO A 108 -2.79 1.98 -12.46
CA PRO A 108 -3.71 2.56 -13.43
C PRO A 108 -4.34 3.87 -12.94
N PRO A 109 -4.77 4.74 -13.87
CA PRO A 109 -5.53 5.95 -13.53
C PRO A 109 -6.80 5.59 -12.73
N GLY A 110 -7.08 6.35 -11.67
CA GLY A 110 -8.17 6.06 -10.72
C GLY A 110 -7.78 5.24 -9.49
N SER A 111 -6.57 4.66 -9.46
CA SER A 111 -6.00 4.05 -8.25
C SER A 111 -4.92 4.91 -7.58
N TYR A 112 -4.68 6.09 -8.15
CA TYR A 112 -3.86 7.14 -7.59
C TYR A 112 -4.47 8.50 -7.97
N CYS A 113 -4.07 9.56 -7.29
CA CYS A 113 -4.33 10.93 -7.68
C CYS A 113 -3.06 11.80 -7.52
N LEU A 114 -2.94 12.84 -8.32
CA LEU A 114 -1.84 13.81 -8.26
C LEU A 114 -2.32 15.09 -7.59
N GLU A 115 -1.44 15.73 -6.84
CA GLU A 115 -1.72 17.03 -6.25
C GLU A 115 -0.45 17.82 -5.94
N ASN A 116 -0.56 19.15 -5.95
CA ASN A 116 0.51 20.05 -5.54
C ASN A 116 0.57 20.12 -4.01
N PHE A 117 1.70 19.76 -3.42
CA PHE A 117 1.94 19.89 -1.99
C PHE A 117 2.92 21.03 -1.72
N THR A 118 2.55 21.93 -0.82
CA THR A 118 3.45 22.99 -0.37
C THR A 118 4.40 22.44 0.69
N SER A 119 5.68 22.36 0.35
CA SER A 119 6.77 21.99 1.26
C SER A 119 7.01 23.11 2.29
N THR A 120 7.78 22.80 3.35
CA THR A 120 8.12 23.75 4.41
C THR A 120 8.88 24.97 3.92
N ASP A 121 9.59 24.83 2.80
CA ASP A 121 10.39 25.89 2.19
C ASP A 121 9.56 26.81 1.27
N GLY A 122 8.24 26.57 1.18
CA GLY A 122 7.31 27.36 0.36
C GLY A 122 7.31 26.98 -1.12
N HIS A 123 8.07 25.96 -1.50
CA HIS A 123 7.99 25.35 -2.83
C HIS A 123 6.80 24.40 -2.93
N SER A 124 6.06 24.48 -4.03
CA SER A 124 4.96 23.57 -4.34
C SER A 124 5.46 22.50 -5.31
N GLU A 125 5.28 21.24 -4.93
CA GLU A 125 5.72 20.08 -5.71
C GLU A 125 4.54 19.17 -6.01
N LEU A 126 4.50 18.65 -7.24
CA LEU A 126 3.47 17.72 -7.65
C LEU A 126 3.84 16.31 -7.17
N LEU A 127 3.05 15.75 -6.26
CA LEU A 127 3.27 14.41 -5.72
C LEU A 127 2.07 13.51 -5.99
N ALA A 128 2.33 12.20 -6.05
CA ALA A 128 1.31 11.18 -6.23
C ALA A 128 0.84 10.61 -4.88
N LEU A 129 -0.48 10.45 -4.75
CA LEU A 129 -1.16 9.76 -3.67
C LEU A 129 -1.75 8.46 -4.21
N LEU A 130 -1.25 7.32 -3.74
CA LEU A 130 -1.81 6.02 -4.05
C LEU A 130 -3.03 5.74 -3.18
N CYS A 131 -4.12 5.30 -3.78
CA CYS A 131 -5.29 4.84 -3.04
C CYS A 131 -5.11 3.38 -2.61
N PHE A 132 -5.52 3.06 -1.38
CA PHE A 132 -5.60 1.66 -0.98
C PHE A 132 -6.78 0.97 -1.68
N PRO A 133 -6.57 -0.26 -2.21
CA PRO A 133 -7.64 -0.98 -2.88
C PRO A 133 -8.77 -1.29 -1.91
N SER A 134 -9.99 -1.38 -2.45
CA SER A 134 -11.13 -1.83 -1.65
C SER A 134 -10.81 -3.15 -0.95
N PRO A 135 -11.17 -3.29 0.34
CA PRO A 135 -11.00 -4.53 1.06
C PRO A 135 -11.94 -5.56 0.47
N VAL A 136 -11.48 -6.24 -0.58
CA VAL A 136 -12.11 -7.45 -1.12
C VAL A 136 -12.38 -8.39 0.05
N ALA A 137 -13.40 -9.26 -0.01
CA ALA A 137 -13.78 -10.13 1.10
C ALA A 137 -12.60 -10.90 1.77
N GLY A 138 -11.51 -11.14 1.05
CA GLY A 138 -10.25 -11.68 1.61
C GLY A 138 -9.51 -10.76 2.60
N PHE A 139 -9.60 -9.44 2.47
CA PHE A 139 -9.03 -8.49 3.43
C PHE A 139 -9.86 -8.42 4.72
N GLN A 140 -11.17 -8.60 4.65
CA GLN A 140 -12.01 -8.79 5.84
C GLN A 140 -11.59 -10.03 6.61
N TRP A 141 -11.26 -11.13 5.89
CA TRP A 141 -10.69 -12.32 6.52
C TRP A 141 -9.32 -12.04 7.15
N LYS A 142 -8.42 -11.29 6.49
CA LYS A 142 -7.12 -10.91 7.08
C LYS A 142 -7.30 -10.04 8.34
N LYS A 143 -8.19 -9.04 8.31
CA LYS A 143 -8.53 -8.23 9.48
C LYS A 143 -9.11 -9.08 10.60
N ALA A 144 -10.09 -9.93 10.29
CA ALA A 144 -10.69 -10.84 11.26
C ALA A 144 -9.67 -11.82 11.86
N ALA A 145 -8.78 -12.38 11.04
CA ALA A 145 -7.70 -13.27 11.47
C ALA A 145 -6.70 -12.53 12.39
N MET A 146 -6.34 -11.28 12.04
CA MET A 146 -5.48 -10.44 12.87
C MET A 146 -6.15 -10.13 14.22
N THR A 147 -7.44 -9.77 14.23
CA THR A 147 -8.20 -9.54 15.46
C THR A 147 -8.33 -10.79 16.31
N LEU A 148 -8.64 -11.94 15.72
CA LEU A 148 -8.69 -13.23 16.41
C LEU A 148 -7.34 -13.59 17.02
N TYR A 149 -6.25 -13.30 16.31
CA TYR A 149 -4.89 -13.49 16.81
C TYR A 149 -4.61 -12.58 18.02
N SER A 150 -4.99 -11.30 17.96
CA SER A 150 -4.88 -10.38 19.10
C SER A 150 -5.62 -10.88 20.33
N ILE A 151 -6.85 -11.36 20.14
CA ILE A 151 -7.69 -11.89 21.20
C ILE A 151 -7.05 -13.16 21.80
N GLY A 152 -6.56 -14.07 20.95
CA GLY A 152 -5.86 -15.27 21.40
C GLY A 152 -4.59 -14.95 22.20
N CYS A 153 -3.83 -13.93 21.79
CA CYS A 153 -2.67 -13.45 22.54
C CYS A 153 -3.09 -12.89 23.91
N LEU A 154 -4.15 -12.06 23.96
CA LEU A 154 -4.63 -11.43 25.18
C LEU A 154 -5.09 -12.45 26.23
N PHE A 155 -5.77 -13.52 25.80
CA PHE A 155 -6.17 -14.62 26.70
C PHE A 155 -5.01 -15.52 27.12
N SER A 156 -3.94 -15.60 26.33
CA SER A 156 -2.76 -16.43 26.63
C SER A 156 -1.85 -15.81 27.70
N VAL A 157 -1.73 -14.48 27.73
CA VAL A 157 -0.91 -13.75 28.72
C VAL A 157 -1.25 -14.09 30.18
N PRO A 158 -2.52 -14.02 30.65
CA PRO A 158 -2.85 -14.34 32.04
C PRO A 158 -2.61 -15.81 32.38
N PHE A 159 -2.83 -16.73 31.43
CA PHE A 159 -2.52 -18.14 31.62
C PHE A 159 -1.02 -18.37 31.80
N LEU A 160 -0.19 -17.74 30.97
CA LEU A 160 1.28 -17.80 31.08
C LEU A 160 1.79 -17.16 32.38
N ALA A 161 1.21 -16.05 32.80
CA ALA A 161 1.52 -15.41 34.07
C ALA A 161 1.21 -16.34 35.25
N LEU A 162 0.02 -16.95 35.26
CA LEU A 162 -0.37 -17.93 36.28
C LEU A 162 0.57 -19.13 36.32
N THR A 163 0.93 -19.70 35.16
CA THR A 163 1.88 -20.82 35.12
C THR A 163 3.24 -20.42 35.70
N SER A 164 3.74 -19.23 35.36
CA SER A 164 5.04 -18.75 35.85
C SER A 164 5.02 -18.53 37.36
N ILE A 165 3.93 -17.96 37.89
CA ILE A 165 3.73 -17.75 39.33
C ILE A 165 3.67 -19.10 40.07
N VAL A 166 2.92 -20.08 39.56
CA VAL A 166 2.82 -21.41 40.18
C VAL A 166 4.18 -22.10 40.23
N TYR A 167 4.98 -22.04 39.15
CA TYR A 167 6.33 -22.60 39.14
C TYR A 167 7.29 -21.90 40.10
N TRP A 168 7.08 -20.61 40.39
CA TRP A 168 7.88 -19.85 41.37
C TRP A 168 7.44 -20.10 42.81
N TRP A 169 6.14 -20.30 43.05
CA TRP A 169 5.58 -20.48 44.39
C TRP A 169 5.71 -21.91 44.91
N VAL A 170 5.62 -22.90 44.03
CA VAL A 170 5.77 -24.31 44.41
C VAL A 170 7.27 -24.66 44.50
N GLN A 171 7.84 -24.48 45.69
CA GLN A 171 9.23 -24.86 45.99
C GLN A 171 9.53 -26.34 45.71
N ALA A 172 8.50 -27.20 45.74
CA ALA A 172 8.57 -28.63 45.45
C ALA A 172 8.83 -28.99 43.97
N LEU A 173 8.66 -28.06 43.02
CA LEU A 173 8.97 -28.26 41.60
C LEU A 173 10.17 -27.40 41.12
N SER A 174 10.92 -26.81 42.05
CA SER A 174 12.07 -25.92 41.76
C SER A 174 13.35 -26.63 41.30
N ASP A 175 13.21 -27.87 40.80
CA ASP A 175 14.25 -28.59 40.07
C ASP A 175 14.70 -27.77 38.86
N VAL A 176 15.93 -28.03 38.40
CA VAL A 176 16.53 -27.35 37.23
C VAL A 176 15.57 -27.32 36.02
N ARG A 177 14.77 -28.38 35.84
CA ARG A 177 13.74 -28.50 34.80
C ARG A 177 12.60 -27.49 34.96
N GLY A 178 12.13 -27.24 36.18
CA GLY A 178 11.08 -26.25 36.46
C GLY A 178 11.55 -24.82 36.25
N ARG A 179 12.81 -24.51 36.56
CA ARG A 179 13.40 -23.18 36.34
C ARG A 179 13.54 -22.83 34.87
N VAL A 180 14.00 -23.77 34.05
CA VAL A 180 14.09 -23.59 32.59
C VAL A 180 12.71 -23.33 31.99
N LEU A 181 11.70 -24.11 32.41
CA LEU A 181 10.34 -23.93 31.94
C LEU A 181 9.77 -22.55 32.34
N ALA A 182 10.03 -22.10 33.57
CA ALA A 182 9.60 -20.78 34.04
C ALA A 182 10.26 -19.62 33.27
N THR A 183 11.53 -19.75 32.89
CA THR A 183 12.21 -18.76 32.05
C THR A 183 11.63 -18.74 30.64
N HIS A 184 11.36 -19.90 30.04
CA HIS A 184 10.71 -19.98 28.73
C HIS A 184 9.31 -19.35 28.73
N THR A 185 8.48 -19.63 29.74
CA THR A 185 7.15 -19.04 29.86
C THR A 185 7.22 -17.53 30.08
N ALA A 186 8.21 -17.04 30.83
CA ALA A 186 8.44 -15.60 30.99
C ALA A 186 8.84 -14.92 29.67
N CYS A 187 9.72 -15.53 28.87
CA CYS A 187 10.06 -15.01 27.53
C CYS A 187 8.84 -14.97 26.60
N LEU A 188 8.03 -16.03 26.59
CA LEU A 188 6.79 -16.06 25.81
C LEU A 188 5.78 -15.00 26.26
N MET A 189 5.67 -14.75 27.57
CA MET A 189 4.83 -13.69 28.11
C MET A 189 5.26 -12.32 27.60
N VAL A 190 6.56 -12.01 27.63
CA VAL A 190 7.11 -10.75 27.10
C VAL A 190 6.83 -10.62 25.60
N ALA A 191 7.00 -11.70 24.83
CA ALA A 191 6.71 -11.72 23.40
C ALA A 191 5.22 -11.43 23.11
N PHE A 192 4.29 -12.04 23.85
CA PHE A 192 2.85 -11.78 23.66
C PHE A 192 2.43 -10.36 24.05
N ILE A 193 3.03 -9.80 25.10
CA ILE A 193 2.82 -8.38 25.46
C ILE A 193 3.26 -7.47 24.31
N PHE A 194 4.42 -7.74 23.73
CA PHE A 194 4.93 -6.99 22.59
C PHE A 194 4.02 -7.09 21.37
N LEU A 195 3.52 -8.29 21.07
CA LEU A 195 2.57 -8.50 19.97
C LEU A 195 1.25 -7.75 20.18
N VAL A 196 0.70 -7.76 21.40
CA VAL A 196 -0.52 -6.99 21.72
C VAL A 196 -0.27 -5.49 21.57
N TYR A 197 0.92 -5.01 21.97
CA TYR A 197 1.29 -3.60 21.81
C TYR A 197 1.36 -3.19 20.34
N VAL A 198 2.06 -3.95 19.50
CA VAL A 198 2.16 -3.67 18.05
C VAL A 198 0.79 -3.74 17.36
N GLN A 199 -0.05 -4.70 17.74
CA GLN A 199 -1.37 -4.86 17.12
C GLN A 199 -2.37 -3.78 17.53
N THR A 200 -2.23 -3.21 18.74
CA THR A 200 -3.12 -2.14 19.22
C THR A 200 -2.65 -0.75 18.78
N MET A 201 -1.33 -0.52 18.71
CA MET A 201 -0.75 0.78 18.35
C MET A 201 -0.28 0.89 16.90
N GLY A 202 -0.43 -0.17 16.10
CA GLY A 202 0.09 -0.22 14.73
C GLY A 202 -0.50 0.83 13.77
N ALA A 203 -1.66 1.40 14.07
CA ALA A 203 -2.28 2.45 13.25
C ALA A 203 -1.68 3.85 13.51
N ASP A 204 -1.15 4.09 14.71
CA ASP A 204 -0.60 5.38 15.16
C ASP A 204 0.85 5.23 15.63
N LEU A 205 1.60 4.29 15.04
CA LEU A 205 2.93 3.97 15.53
C LEU A 205 3.90 5.10 15.13
N PRO A 206 4.53 5.80 16.10
CA PRO A 206 5.48 6.86 15.76
C PRO A 206 6.70 6.27 15.04
N HIS A 207 7.36 7.11 14.22
CA HIS A 207 8.46 6.70 13.34
C HIS A 207 9.56 5.88 14.04
N VAL A 208 9.91 6.26 15.28
CA VAL A 208 11.03 5.68 16.04
C VAL A 208 10.81 4.21 16.44
N PRO A 209 9.72 3.82 17.12
CA PRO A 209 9.49 2.40 17.42
C PRO A 209 9.28 1.56 16.15
N CYS A 210 8.69 2.11 15.09
CA CYS A 210 8.55 1.39 13.82
C CYS A 210 9.92 0.97 13.24
N VAL A 211 10.85 1.93 13.15
CA VAL A 211 12.21 1.69 12.63
C VAL A 211 13.00 0.74 13.52
N ILE A 212 12.89 0.86 14.85
CA ILE A 212 13.57 -0.06 15.77
C ILE A 212 13.08 -1.50 15.57
N VAL A 213 11.77 -1.70 15.46
CA VAL A 213 11.19 -3.04 15.26
C VAL A 213 11.56 -3.59 13.89
N GLY A 214 11.45 -2.77 12.84
CA GLY A 214 11.85 -3.12 11.48
C GLY A 214 13.31 -3.56 11.40
N ASN A 215 14.23 -2.74 11.91
CA ASN A 215 15.67 -3.06 11.91
C ASN A 215 15.99 -4.33 12.72
N ASN A 216 15.32 -4.55 13.85
CA ASN A 216 15.52 -5.79 14.61
C ASN A 216 15.01 -7.02 13.85
N LEU A 217 13.87 -6.93 13.15
CA LEU A 217 13.34 -8.02 12.33
C LEU A 217 14.25 -8.33 11.13
N GLU A 218 14.79 -7.31 10.48
CA GLU A 218 15.73 -7.49 9.38
C GLU A 218 17.02 -8.18 9.86
N ASN A 219 17.53 -7.79 11.03
CA ASN A 219 18.68 -8.43 11.65
C ASN A 219 18.39 -9.89 12.02
N VAL A 220 17.20 -10.20 12.53
CA VAL A 220 16.78 -11.58 12.82
C VAL A 220 16.68 -12.40 11.53
N LYS A 221 16.12 -11.83 10.45
CA LYS A 221 16.04 -12.49 9.14
C LYS A 221 17.44 -12.80 8.60
N LYS A 222 18.38 -11.86 8.68
CA LYS A 222 19.79 -12.05 8.30
C LYS A 222 20.52 -13.12 9.12
N VAL A 223 20.07 -13.39 10.34
CA VAL A 223 20.61 -14.46 11.19
C VAL A 223 20.01 -15.81 10.78
N TYR A 224 18.70 -15.86 10.53
CA TYR A 224 17.99 -17.08 10.11
C TYR A 224 18.42 -17.55 8.71
N ASP A 225 18.53 -16.63 7.75
CA ASP A 225 18.99 -16.93 6.38
C ASP A 225 20.49 -17.29 6.30
N ARG A 226 21.21 -17.23 7.44
CA ARG A 226 22.63 -17.59 7.56
C ARG A 226 22.84 -18.99 8.17
N GLU A 227 21.78 -19.70 8.58
CA GLU A 227 21.88 -21.11 8.92
C GLU A 227 21.85 -21.96 7.63
N PRO A 228 22.89 -22.80 7.38
CA PRO A 228 23.00 -23.65 6.18
C PRO A 228 22.08 -24.88 6.20
#